data_AF-A0A5D2VSW9-F1
#
_entry.id   AF-A0A5D2VSW9-F1
#
_cell.length_a   1.000
_cell.length_b   1.000
_cell.length_c   1.000
_cell.angle_alpha   90.00
_cell.angle_beta   90.00
_cell.angle_gamma   90.00
#
_symmetry.space_group_name_H-M   'P 1'
#
loop_
_entity.id
_entity.type
_entity.pdbx_description
1 polymer ?
#
loop_
_entity_poly.entity_id
_entity_poly.type
_entity_poly.pdbx_seq_one_letter_code
_entity_poly.pdbx_strand_id
1 'polypeptide(L)'
;MKEERSLSLLQLMVNEGLVPSLEEEENRKTVIEKLKQVHGSESDIDALCVGPYFATMDDFFIVLYNMLKSRPEVSEIYCVKDVKVPLMRFVFDGILIDLPFVQLKVLVVPENLDILNPVFLRDIDETGWKSLSRVLANTQICRLVPDLKSMLRCVKFWAKRRGVYGNLNGFLGGIHLAILAAFVCQCDPFVGLSALISHFFKKFAFWPWPRPVELQDETLHPTLNPTETRLYMPIRLPFSSYEYCHSNITKSTFYKIRTEFLRGHNLTKDLLKFDFDWHNVLEPFPYTKKYAWFLKIFLSASKQDELGDWVGWIKSRFCCLLFKLEEVQGLCDPNPAEYIDVNIADPHVIF
;
A
#
# COMPACT_ATOMS: atom_id res chain seq x y z
N MET A 1 -54.48 -7.80 3.31
CA MET A 1 -54.08 -9.24 3.41
C MET A 1 -52.75 -9.61 2.75
N LYS A 2 -52.49 -9.36 1.45
CA LYS A 2 -51.16 -9.64 0.83
C LYS A 2 -50.10 -8.62 1.24
N GLU A 3 -50.45 -7.34 1.34
CA GLU A 3 -49.57 -6.25 1.79
C GLU A 3 -49.24 -6.30 3.29
N GLU A 4 -50.21 -6.63 4.15
CA GLU A 4 -49.96 -6.81 5.60
C GLU A 4 -49.01 -7.97 5.92
N ARG A 5 -49.03 -9.03 5.10
CA ARG A 5 -48.11 -10.16 5.23
C ARG A 5 -46.69 -9.80 4.80
N SER A 6 -46.53 -8.95 3.78
CA SER A 6 -45.22 -8.41 3.37
C SER A 6 -44.65 -7.45 4.43
N LEU A 7 -45.49 -6.60 5.02
CA LEU A 7 -45.10 -5.70 6.11
C LEU A 7 -44.69 -6.47 7.37
N SER A 8 -45.42 -7.53 7.74
CA SER A 8 -45.06 -8.38 8.88
C SER A 8 -43.74 -9.12 8.66
N LEU A 9 -43.45 -9.56 7.43
CA LEU A 9 -42.18 -10.20 7.08
C LEU A 9 -41.01 -9.21 7.14
N LEU A 10 -41.19 -8.00 6.62
CA LEU A 10 -40.21 -6.90 6.72
C LEU A 10 -39.92 -6.53 8.18
N GLN A 11 -40.95 -6.43 9.02
CA GLN A 11 -40.79 -6.15 10.45
C GLN A 11 -39.99 -7.25 11.17
N LEU A 12 -40.21 -8.52 10.79
CA LEU A 12 -39.51 -9.68 11.34
C LEU A 12 -38.05 -9.72 10.89
N MET A 13 -37.77 -9.38 9.62
CA MET A 13 -36.41 -9.29 9.09
C MET A 13 -35.60 -8.12 9.67
N VAL A 14 -36.26 -7.01 10.02
CA VAL A 14 -35.64 -5.89 10.75
C VAL A 14 -35.31 -6.29 12.20
N ASN A 15 -36.21 -7.01 12.89
CA ASN A 15 -35.98 -7.45 14.27
C ASN A 15 -34.86 -8.50 14.41
N GLU A 16 -34.63 -9.31 13.37
CA GLU A 16 -33.55 -10.31 13.31
C GLU A 16 -32.22 -9.73 12.77
N GLY A 17 -32.16 -8.41 12.51
CA GLY A 17 -30.94 -7.74 11.99
C GLY A 17 -30.58 -8.10 10.55
N LEU A 18 -31.51 -8.67 9.78
CA LEU A 18 -31.30 -9.09 8.39
C LEU A 18 -31.54 -7.94 7.39
N VAL A 19 -32.27 -6.90 7.80
CA VAL A 19 -32.48 -5.65 7.05
C VAL A 19 -31.77 -4.51 7.77
N PRO A 20 -30.85 -3.79 7.10
CA PRO A 20 -30.18 -2.62 7.69
C PRO A 20 -31.21 -1.58 8.13
N SER A 21 -31.04 -1.02 9.33
CA SER A 21 -31.87 0.08 9.81
C SER A 21 -31.63 1.36 8.98
N LEU A 22 -32.55 2.31 9.03
CA LEU A 22 -32.37 3.62 8.36
C LEU A 22 -31.13 4.37 8.88
N GLU A 23 -30.83 4.23 10.17
CA GLU A 23 -29.65 4.81 10.79
C GLU A 23 -28.35 4.12 10.32
N GLU A 24 -28.37 2.80 10.15
CA GLU A 24 -27.25 2.07 9.56
C GLU A 24 -27.05 2.44 8.08
N GLU A 25 -28.12 2.68 7.35
CA GLU A 25 -28.07 3.08 5.94
C GLU A 25 -27.55 4.52 5.76
N GLU A 26 -27.91 5.42 6.67
CA GLU A 26 -27.41 6.79 6.70
C GLU A 26 -25.95 6.85 7.19
N ASN A 27 -25.59 6.03 8.18
CA ASN A 27 -24.20 5.83 8.59
C ASN A 27 -23.36 5.24 7.45
N ARG A 28 -23.89 4.26 6.70
CA ARG A 28 -23.22 3.70 5.51
C ARG A 28 -22.97 4.75 4.45
N LYS A 29 -23.98 5.55 4.09
CA LYS A 29 -23.82 6.66 3.13
C LYS A 29 -22.77 7.66 3.60
N THR A 30 -22.80 8.02 4.89
CA THR A 30 -21.82 8.94 5.48
C THR A 30 -20.40 8.37 5.45
N VAL A 31 -20.23 7.07 5.75
CA VAL A 31 -18.94 6.38 5.68
C VAL A 31 -18.45 6.30 4.23
N ILE A 32 -19.32 5.97 3.27
CA ILE A 32 -18.99 5.91 1.84
C ILE A 32 -18.57 7.29 1.32
N GLU A 33 -19.30 8.36 1.66
CA GLU A 33 -18.93 9.72 1.27
C GLU A 33 -17.59 10.16 1.89
N LYS A 34 -17.35 9.85 3.17
CA LYS A 34 -16.06 10.09 3.82
C LYS A 34 -14.94 9.30 3.14
N LEU A 35 -15.18 8.04 2.77
CA LEU A 35 -14.20 7.22 2.07
C LEU A 35 -13.88 7.77 0.68
N LYS A 36 -14.89 8.22 -0.07
CA LYS A 36 -14.76 8.89 -1.39
C LYS A 36 -14.06 10.25 -1.33
N GLN A 37 -14.14 10.98 -0.21
CA GLN A 37 -13.39 12.24 -0.03
C GLN A 37 -11.91 12.02 0.31
N VAL A 38 -11.58 10.93 1.00
CA VAL A 38 -10.21 10.64 1.47
C VAL A 38 -9.37 9.96 0.37
N HIS A 39 -9.99 9.11 -0.43
CA HIS A 39 -9.38 8.36 -1.53
C HIS A 39 -9.71 9.06 -2.87
N GLY A 40 -8.77 9.13 -3.80
CA GLY A 40 -9.05 9.74 -5.13
C GLY A 40 -10.15 8.95 -5.85
N SER A 41 -10.76 9.53 -6.89
CA SER A 41 -11.89 8.96 -7.64
C SER A 41 -11.63 7.59 -8.29
N GLU A 42 -10.40 7.10 -8.26
CA GLU A 42 -9.94 5.81 -8.82
C GLU A 42 -9.16 4.96 -7.81
N SER A 43 -9.22 5.28 -6.51
CA SER A 43 -8.40 4.61 -5.49
C SER A 43 -9.17 3.49 -4.80
N ASP A 44 -8.64 2.27 -4.90
CA ASP A 44 -9.10 1.08 -4.19
C ASP A 44 -9.12 1.31 -2.66
N ILE A 45 -10.08 0.68 -1.98
CA ILE A 45 -10.15 0.67 -0.52
C ILE A 45 -9.52 -0.63 -0.01
N ASP A 46 -8.44 -0.49 0.75
CA ASP A 46 -7.90 -1.56 1.58
C ASP A 46 -8.68 -1.63 2.91
N ALA A 47 -9.48 -2.67 3.07
CA ALA A 47 -10.16 -2.98 4.33
C ALA A 47 -9.44 -4.12 5.06
N LEU A 48 -9.88 -4.50 6.26
CA LEU A 48 -9.44 -5.73 6.93
C LEU A 48 -10.65 -6.36 7.64
N CYS A 49 -10.95 -7.60 7.28
CA CYS A 49 -11.96 -8.37 7.99
C CYS A 49 -11.31 -9.04 9.20
N VAL A 50 -11.84 -8.77 10.40
CA VAL A 50 -11.34 -9.33 11.65
C VAL A 50 -12.39 -10.27 12.23
N GLY A 51 -12.03 -11.55 12.39
CA GLY A 51 -12.90 -12.59 12.93
C GLY A 51 -12.45 -13.11 14.30
N PRO A 52 -13.36 -13.65 15.12
CA PRO A 52 -13.03 -14.35 16.35
C PRO A 52 -12.38 -15.73 16.06
N TYR A 53 -11.88 -16.40 17.10
CA TYR A 53 -11.06 -17.62 16.94
C TYR A 53 -11.78 -18.80 16.26
N PHE A 54 -13.11 -18.81 16.23
CA PHE A 54 -13.91 -19.85 15.59
C PHE A 54 -14.25 -19.53 14.12
N ALA A 55 -14.06 -18.28 13.67
CA ALA A 55 -14.29 -17.90 12.28
C ALA A 55 -13.07 -18.25 11.45
N THR A 56 -13.21 -19.18 10.52
CA THR A 56 -12.12 -19.72 9.71
C THR A 56 -11.99 -19.01 8.36
N MET A 57 -10.90 -19.30 7.64
CA MET A 57 -10.75 -18.85 6.24
C MET A 57 -11.84 -19.42 5.31
N ASP A 58 -12.37 -20.61 5.61
CA ASP A 58 -13.47 -21.18 4.84
C ASP A 58 -14.77 -20.41 5.10
N ASP A 59 -15.04 -20.02 6.35
CA ASP A 59 -16.18 -19.15 6.67
C ASP A 59 -16.07 -17.82 5.93
N PHE A 60 -14.86 -17.24 5.86
CA PHE A 60 -14.60 -16.03 5.11
C PHE A 60 -14.87 -16.20 3.61
N PHE A 61 -14.31 -17.23 2.96
CA PHE A 61 -14.43 -17.42 1.52
C PHE A 61 -15.73 -18.08 1.04
N ILE A 62 -16.53 -18.63 1.95
CA ILE A 62 -17.79 -19.31 1.62
C ILE A 62 -18.96 -18.52 2.19
N VAL A 63 -19.02 -18.36 3.51
CA VAL A 63 -20.17 -17.76 4.19
C VAL A 63 -20.24 -16.26 3.90
N LEU A 64 -19.18 -15.51 4.22
CA LEU A 64 -19.15 -14.07 3.98
C LEU A 64 -19.20 -13.75 2.48
N TYR A 65 -18.53 -14.55 1.63
CA TYR A 65 -18.66 -14.43 0.18
C TYR A 65 -20.12 -14.50 -0.29
N ASN A 66 -20.88 -15.51 0.17
CA ASN A 66 -22.28 -15.67 -0.22
C ASN A 66 -23.16 -14.53 0.32
N MET A 67 -22.88 -14.05 1.54
CA MET A 67 -23.55 -12.87 2.10
C MET A 67 -23.28 -11.62 1.25
N LEU A 68 -22.02 -11.35 0.89
CA LEU A 68 -21.65 -10.21 0.05
C LEU A 68 -22.25 -10.33 -1.35
N LYS A 69 -22.17 -11.50 -1.98
CA LYS A 69 -22.73 -11.76 -3.32
C LYS A 69 -24.26 -11.54 -3.38
N SER A 70 -24.96 -11.69 -2.26
CA SER A 70 -26.40 -11.45 -2.19
C SER A 70 -26.79 -9.97 -2.12
N ARG A 71 -25.81 -9.07 -1.92
CA ARG A 71 -26.03 -7.62 -1.78
C ARG A 71 -26.11 -6.94 -3.16
N PRO A 72 -27.14 -6.14 -3.46
CA PRO A 72 -27.24 -5.44 -4.75
C PRO A 72 -26.13 -4.42 -4.99
N GLU A 73 -25.48 -3.93 -3.93
CA GLU A 73 -24.37 -2.97 -3.97
C GLU A 73 -23.05 -3.64 -4.42
N VAL A 74 -22.97 -4.98 -4.36
CA VAL A 74 -21.75 -5.74 -4.65
C VAL A 74 -21.78 -6.30 -6.07
N SER A 75 -20.75 -5.98 -6.86
CA SER A 75 -20.47 -6.60 -8.15
C SER A 75 -19.04 -7.14 -8.22
N GLU A 76 -18.75 -7.96 -9.24
CA GLU A 76 -17.40 -8.42 -9.55
C GLU A 76 -16.63 -9.04 -8.36
N ILE A 77 -17.33 -9.82 -7.52
CA ILE A 77 -16.73 -10.48 -6.36
C ILE A 77 -15.97 -11.75 -6.76
N TYR A 78 -14.72 -11.86 -6.32
CA TYR A 78 -13.89 -13.06 -6.47
C TYR A 78 -12.92 -13.25 -5.31
N CYS A 79 -12.50 -14.50 -5.12
CA CYS A 79 -11.60 -14.91 -4.05
C CYS A 79 -10.19 -15.13 -4.60
N VAL A 80 -9.20 -14.45 -4.02
CA VAL A 80 -7.78 -14.64 -4.35
C VAL A 80 -7.15 -15.47 -3.21
N LYS A 81 -6.95 -16.77 -3.46
CA LYS A 81 -6.53 -17.73 -2.41
C LYS A 81 -5.04 -18.06 -2.44
N ASP A 82 -4.47 -18.26 -3.63
CA ASP A 82 -3.09 -18.77 -3.81
C ASP A 82 -2.02 -17.66 -3.79
N VAL A 83 -2.12 -16.77 -2.81
CA VAL A 83 -1.23 -15.61 -2.64
C VAL A 83 -0.75 -15.50 -1.20
N LYS A 84 0.31 -14.72 -0.96
CA LYS A 84 0.88 -14.51 0.38
C LYS A 84 -0.12 -13.93 1.40
N VAL A 85 -1.14 -13.22 0.91
CA VAL A 85 -2.21 -12.61 1.70
C VAL A 85 -3.54 -12.90 0.99
N PRO A 86 -4.24 -13.98 1.34
CA PRO A 86 -5.53 -14.31 0.76
C PRO A 86 -6.54 -13.19 1.04
N LEU A 87 -7.34 -12.85 0.02
CA LEU A 87 -8.33 -11.78 0.11
C LEU A 87 -9.54 -12.03 -0.79
N MET A 88 -10.66 -11.40 -0.44
CA MET A 88 -11.77 -11.18 -1.37
C MET A 88 -11.62 -9.81 -2.01
N ARG A 89 -11.80 -9.74 -3.32
CA ARG A 89 -11.87 -8.49 -4.07
C ARG A 89 -13.25 -8.36 -4.69
N PHE A 90 -13.84 -7.18 -4.57
CA PHE A 90 -15.17 -6.89 -5.11
C PHE A 90 -15.36 -5.40 -5.32
N VAL A 91 -16.34 -5.05 -6.14
CA VAL A 91 -16.79 -3.67 -6.32
C VAL A 91 -18.01 -3.45 -5.43
N PHE A 92 -17.98 -2.42 -4.59
CA PHE A 92 -19.10 -1.99 -3.74
C PHE A 92 -19.51 -0.57 -4.15
N ASP A 93 -20.71 -0.41 -4.73
CA ASP A 93 -21.22 0.88 -5.24
C ASP A 93 -20.21 1.62 -6.15
N GLY A 94 -19.56 0.86 -7.03
CA GLY A 94 -18.55 1.36 -7.97
C GLY A 94 -17.15 1.58 -7.39
N ILE A 95 -16.90 1.22 -6.13
CA ILE A 95 -15.59 1.30 -5.48
C ILE A 95 -14.96 -0.08 -5.37
N LEU A 96 -13.72 -0.25 -5.86
CA LEU A 96 -12.99 -1.50 -5.69
C LEU A 96 -12.51 -1.66 -4.23
N ILE A 97 -12.80 -2.82 -3.62
CA ILE A 97 -12.43 -3.16 -2.24
C ILE A 97 -11.54 -4.40 -2.24
N ASP A 98 -10.40 -4.29 -1.57
CA ASP A 98 -9.53 -5.40 -1.19
C ASP A 98 -9.76 -5.74 0.28
N LEU A 99 -10.35 -6.92 0.53
CA LEU A 99 -10.71 -7.39 1.87
C LEU A 99 -9.91 -8.66 2.23
N PRO A 100 -8.74 -8.54 2.86
CA PRO A 100 -8.08 -9.65 3.53
C PRO A 100 -8.77 -10.01 4.85
N PHE A 101 -8.48 -11.21 5.36
CA PHE A 101 -9.00 -11.71 6.63
C PHE A 101 -7.90 -11.93 7.66
N VAL A 102 -8.23 -11.68 8.93
CA VAL A 102 -7.44 -12.00 10.11
C VAL A 102 -8.32 -12.66 11.15
N GLN A 103 -7.87 -13.79 11.66
CA GLN A 103 -8.48 -14.44 12.80
C GLN A 103 -7.75 -14.01 14.08
N LEU A 104 -8.49 -13.45 15.04
CA LEU A 104 -7.99 -13.16 16.38
C LEU A 104 -8.30 -14.31 17.33
N LYS A 105 -7.42 -14.54 18.32
CA LYS A 105 -7.64 -15.54 19.38
C LYS A 105 -8.53 -15.01 20.50
N VAL A 106 -9.69 -14.48 20.14
CA VAL A 106 -10.69 -13.93 21.06
C VAL A 106 -12.07 -14.55 20.80
N LEU A 107 -12.85 -14.74 21.86
CA LEU A 107 -14.24 -15.25 21.78
C LEU A 107 -15.18 -14.26 21.08
N VAL A 108 -14.98 -12.96 21.31
CA VAL A 108 -15.79 -11.87 20.75
C VAL A 108 -14.84 -10.77 20.29
N VAL A 109 -15.05 -10.25 19.08
CA VAL A 109 -14.32 -9.08 18.57
C VAL A 109 -15.03 -7.82 19.08
N PRO A 110 -14.38 -6.96 19.89
CA PRO A 110 -14.99 -5.72 20.37
C PRO A 110 -15.29 -4.74 19.23
N GLU A 111 -16.38 -3.97 19.33
CA GLU A 111 -16.70 -2.93 18.33
C GLU A 111 -15.62 -1.85 18.25
N ASN A 112 -15.07 -1.43 19.41
CA ASN A 112 -13.98 -0.47 19.52
C ASN A 112 -12.62 -1.16 19.63
N LEU A 113 -12.33 -2.06 18.69
CA LEU A 113 -11.07 -2.81 18.67
C LEU A 113 -9.87 -1.87 18.47
N ASP A 114 -9.04 -1.73 19.50
CA ASP A 114 -7.71 -1.14 19.36
C ASP A 114 -6.72 -2.20 18.87
N ILE A 115 -6.52 -2.26 17.55
CA ILE A 115 -5.58 -3.20 16.93
C ILE A 115 -4.13 -2.99 17.37
N LEU A 116 -3.75 -1.82 17.91
CA LEU A 116 -2.41 -1.57 18.43
C LEU A 116 -2.18 -2.25 19.79
N ASN A 117 -3.25 -2.71 20.46
CA ASN A 117 -3.12 -3.37 21.75
C ASN A 117 -2.44 -4.75 21.58
N PRO A 118 -1.28 -4.98 22.23
CA PRO A 118 -0.51 -6.22 22.10
C PRO A 118 -1.28 -7.50 22.49
N VAL A 119 -2.37 -7.39 23.25
CA VAL A 119 -3.23 -8.52 23.61
C VAL A 119 -3.83 -9.18 22.37
N PHE A 120 -4.24 -8.41 21.37
CA PHE A 120 -4.83 -8.93 20.14
C PHE A 120 -3.79 -9.46 19.15
N LEU A 121 -2.52 -9.12 19.33
CA LEU A 121 -1.43 -9.50 18.42
C LEU A 121 -0.83 -10.88 18.73
N ARG A 122 -1.31 -11.55 19.79
CA ARG A 122 -0.80 -12.87 20.19
C ARG A 122 -1.34 -13.97 19.29
N ASP A 123 -0.48 -14.93 18.97
CA ASP A 123 -0.83 -16.18 18.27
C ASP A 123 -1.53 -15.97 16.91
N ILE A 124 -1.22 -14.85 16.25
CA ILE A 124 -1.59 -14.61 14.86
C ILE A 124 -0.63 -15.40 13.97
N ASP A 125 -1.17 -16.12 13.00
CA ASP A 125 -0.37 -16.86 12.03
C ASP A 125 0.35 -15.92 11.05
N GLU A 126 1.31 -16.46 10.28
CA GLU A 126 2.13 -15.63 9.38
C GLU A 126 1.28 -14.89 8.32
N THR A 127 0.21 -15.52 7.85
CA THR A 127 -0.71 -14.95 6.87
C THR A 127 -1.52 -13.80 7.47
N GLY A 128 -2.12 -14.01 8.65
CA GLY A 128 -2.81 -12.96 9.39
C GLY A 128 -1.89 -11.79 9.75
N TRP A 129 -0.63 -12.06 10.10
CA TRP A 129 0.34 -11.01 10.39
C TRP A 129 0.64 -10.13 9.18
N LYS A 130 0.73 -10.71 7.98
CA LYS A 130 0.91 -9.94 6.73
C LYS A 130 -0.29 -9.05 6.41
N SER A 131 -1.51 -9.51 6.67
CA SER A 131 -2.73 -8.70 6.52
C SER A 131 -2.76 -7.57 7.56
N LEU A 132 -2.52 -7.91 8.83
CA LEU A 132 -2.65 -7.00 9.96
C LEU A 132 -1.56 -5.93 9.99
N SER A 133 -0.32 -6.29 9.71
CA SER A 133 0.84 -5.39 9.74
C SER A 133 0.64 -4.15 8.86
N ARG A 134 -0.05 -4.26 7.72
CA ARG A 134 -0.40 -3.11 6.87
C ARG A 134 -1.29 -2.11 7.61
N VAL A 135 -2.34 -2.60 8.27
CA VAL A 135 -3.29 -1.77 9.01
C VAL A 135 -2.63 -1.18 10.25
N LEU A 136 -1.86 -1.99 11.00
CA LEU A 136 -1.07 -1.50 12.15
C LEU A 136 -0.12 -0.38 11.74
N ALA A 137 0.58 -0.54 10.61
CA ALA A 137 1.51 0.47 10.13
C ALA A 137 0.79 1.80 9.84
N ASN A 138 -0.32 1.75 9.11
CA ASN A 138 -1.10 2.92 8.76
C ASN A 138 -1.71 3.59 10.00
N THR A 139 -2.32 2.82 10.90
CA THR A 139 -2.91 3.34 12.14
C THR A 139 -1.86 4.02 13.00
N GLN A 140 -0.70 3.39 13.17
CA GLN A 140 0.39 3.95 13.95
C GLN A 140 0.96 5.23 13.31
N ILE A 141 1.14 5.27 11.98
CA ILE A 141 1.58 6.49 11.28
C ILE A 141 0.57 7.62 11.47
N CYS A 142 -0.73 7.35 11.33
CA CYS A 142 -1.78 8.36 11.52
C CYS A 142 -1.83 8.89 12.96
N ARG A 143 -1.58 8.03 13.95
CA ARG A 143 -1.46 8.42 15.37
C ARG A 143 -0.26 9.33 15.60
N LEU A 144 0.89 9.03 14.99
CA LEU A 144 2.13 9.78 15.16
C LEU A 144 2.16 11.09 14.35
N VAL A 145 1.53 11.11 13.17
CA VAL A 145 1.52 12.27 12.24
C VAL A 145 0.12 12.42 11.62
N PRO A 146 -0.80 13.15 12.27
CA PRO A 146 -2.19 13.27 11.81
C PRO A 146 -2.36 13.91 10.42
N ASP A 147 -1.48 14.83 10.01
CA ASP A 147 -1.57 15.56 8.73
C ASP A 147 -0.48 15.15 7.71
N LEU A 148 -0.33 13.84 7.48
CA LEU A 148 0.65 13.31 6.53
C LEU A 148 0.18 13.37 5.06
N LYS A 149 -1.13 13.50 4.81
CA LYS A 149 -1.77 13.21 3.51
C LYS A 149 -1.16 14.00 2.36
N SER A 150 -1.03 15.32 2.52
CA SER A 150 -0.53 16.20 1.46
C SER A 150 0.92 15.90 1.10
N MET A 151 1.77 15.72 2.12
CA MET A 151 3.17 15.37 1.93
C MET A 151 3.34 14.01 1.24
N LEU A 152 2.62 12.99 1.71
CA LEU A 152 2.71 11.65 1.13
C LEU A 152 2.22 11.63 -0.33
N ARG A 153 1.18 12.40 -0.68
CA ARG A 153 0.72 12.54 -2.07
C ARG A 153 1.81 13.14 -2.96
N CYS A 154 2.46 14.22 -2.53
CA CYS A 154 3.56 14.84 -3.27
C CYS A 154 4.76 13.89 -3.46
N VAL A 155 5.19 13.22 -2.38
CA VAL A 155 6.32 12.28 -2.42
C VAL A 155 5.99 11.05 -3.27
N LYS A 156 4.78 10.49 -3.18
CA LYS A 156 4.36 9.38 -4.05
C LYS A 156 4.32 9.79 -5.52
N PHE A 157 3.82 11.00 -5.81
CA PHE A 157 3.77 11.51 -7.17
C PHE A 157 5.19 11.68 -7.74
N TRP A 158 6.09 12.32 -7.00
CA TRP A 158 7.51 12.42 -7.35
C TRP A 158 8.11 11.03 -7.60
N ALA A 159 7.95 10.09 -6.67
CA ALA A 159 8.57 8.77 -6.78
C ALA A 159 8.10 8.00 -8.02
N LYS A 160 6.79 8.09 -8.35
CA LYS A 160 6.24 7.52 -9.59
C LYS A 160 6.85 8.18 -10.82
N ARG A 161 6.88 9.52 -10.89
CA ARG A 161 7.43 10.26 -12.03
C ARG A 161 8.91 9.99 -12.24
N ARG A 162 9.68 9.87 -11.16
CA ARG A 162 11.13 9.61 -11.19
C ARG A 162 11.50 8.13 -11.30
N GLY A 163 10.51 7.24 -11.41
CA GLY A 163 10.76 5.81 -11.58
C GLY A 163 11.44 5.17 -10.38
N VAL A 164 11.13 5.63 -9.17
CA VAL A 164 11.65 5.10 -7.88
C VAL A 164 10.52 4.64 -6.96
N TYR A 165 9.36 4.31 -7.55
CA TYR A 165 8.20 3.74 -6.87
C TYR A 165 7.93 2.33 -7.39
N GLY A 166 7.75 1.37 -6.48
CA GLY A 166 7.37 -0.01 -6.81
C GLY A 166 8.27 -1.04 -6.14
N ASN A 167 7.80 -1.63 -5.03
CA ASN A 167 8.58 -2.62 -4.28
C ASN A 167 8.88 -3.88 -5.10
N LEU A 168 7.95 -4.32 -5.96
CA LEU A 168 8.21 -5.50 -6.79
C LEU A 168 9.34 -5.27 -7.81
N ASN A 169 9.55 -4.02 -8.23
CA ASN A 169 10.63 -3.60 -9.13
C ASN A 169 11.94 -3.23 -8.39
N GLY A 170 12.01 -3.51 -7.08
CA GLY A 170 13.16 -3.19 -6.25
C GLY A 170 13.25 -1.72 -5.82
N PHE A 171 12.16 -0.97 -5.84
CA PHE A 171 12.13 0.42 -5.39
C PHE A 171 11.29 0.64 -4.12
N LEU A 172 11.07 1.89 -3.73
CA LEU A 172 10.28 2.26 -2.57
C LEU A 172 8.79 1.94 -2.81
N GLY A 173 8.24 1.07 -1.98
CA GLY A 173 6.79 0.85 -1.86
C GLY A 173 6.04 1.96 -1.12
N GLY A 174 4.71 1.91 -1.14
CA GLY A 174 3.85 2.91 -0.50
C GLY A 174 4.13 3.10 0.99
N ILE A 175 4.27 2.01 1.75
CA ILE A 175 4.56 2.08 3.19
C ILE A 175 5.95 2.69 3.48
N HIS A 176 6.95 2.38 2.64
CA HIS A 176 8.28 2.97 2.78
C HIS A 176 8.21 4.51 2.66
N LEU A 177 7.52 5.02 1.62
CA LEU A 177 7.35 6.46 1.44
C LEU A 177 6.52 7.10 2.56
N ALA A 178 5.51 6.41 3.10
CA ALA A 178 4.72 6.89 4.23
C ALA A 178 5.59 7.10 5.47
N ILE A 179 6.43 6.13 5.81
CA ILE A 179 7.33 6.21 6.97
C ILE A 179 8.40 7.29 6.74
N LEU A 180 9.02 7.34 5.56
CA LEU A 180 10.01 8.37 5.25
C LEU A 180 9.42 9.79 5.32
N ALA A 181 8.19 9.98 4.83
CA ALA A 181 7.50 11.25 4.93
C ALA A 181 7.12 11.58 6.38
N ALA A 182 6.55 10.62 7.12
CA ALA A 182 6.19 10.79 8.52
C ALA A 182 7.41 11.16 9.39
N PHE A 183 8.56 10.54 9.13
CA PHE A 183 9.81 10.84 9.81
C PHE A 183 10.21 12.31 9.69
N VAL A 184 10.05 12.88 8.49
CA VAL A 184 10.37 14.29 8.23
C VAL A 184 9.34 15.22 8.89
N CYS A 185 8.05 14.88 8.83
CA CYS A 185 7.02 15.60 9.57
C CYS A 185 7.28 15.64 11.08
N GLN A 186 7.77 14.54 11.68
CA GLN A 186 8.14 14.51 13.10
C GLN A 186 9.34 15.41 13.41
N CYS A 187 10.31 15.51 12.49
CA CYS A 187 11.48 16.39 12.67
C CYS A 187 11.11 17.88 12.56
N ASP A 188 10.10 18.21 11.76
CA ASP A 188 9.75 19.60 11.37
C ASP A 188 8.22 19.87 11.41
N PRO A 189 7.55 19.76 12.58
CA PRO A 189 6.08 19.68 12.68
C PRO A 189 5.32 20.96 12.30
N PHE A 190 5.98 22.11 12.20
CA PHE A 190 5.34 23.41 11.93
C PHE A 190 5.71 24.01 10.57
N VAL A 191 6.37 23.23 9.71
CA VAL A 191 6.90 23.70 8.43
C VAL A 191 5.87 23.49 7.31
N GLY A 192 5.74 24.48 6.42
CA GLY A 192 4.85 24.38 5.27
C GLY A 192 5.27 23.28 4.28
N LEU A 193 4.30 22.76 3.50
CA LEU A 193 4.48 21.61 2.60
C LEU A 193 5.71 21.72 1.67
N SER A 194 5.93 22.88 1.03
CA SER A 194 7.07 23.08 0.12
C SER A 194 8.42 22.88 0.83
N ALA A 195 8.56 23.40 2.05
CA ALA A 195 9.76 23.26 2.84
C ALA A 195 9.92 21.85 3.41
N LEU A 196 8.82 21.17 3.81
CA LEU A 196 8.84 19.75 4.16
C LEU A 196 9.34 18.86 3.01
N ILE A 197 8.93 19.13 1.77
CA ILE A 197 9.42 18.42 0.58
C ILE A 197 10.93 18.67 0.39
N SER A 198 11.39 19.92 0.58
CA SER A 198 12.83 20.21 0.51
C SER A 198 13.63 19.50 1.61
N HIS A 199 13.10 19.49 2.83
CA HIS A 199 13.70 18.79 3.97
C HIS A 199 13.73 17.28 3.74
N PHE A 200 12.68 16.69 3.15
CA PHE A 200 12.65 15.29 2.76
C PHE A 200 13.80 14.92 1.84
N PHE A 201 14.01 15.69 0.76
CA PHE A 201 15.13 15.43 -0.14
C PHE A 201 16.48 15.61 0.55
N LYS A 202 16.67 16.71 1.28
CA LYS A 202 17.91 16.97 2.04
C LYS A 202 18.21 15.82 3.01
N LYS A 203 17.20 15.38 3.77
CA LYS A 203 17.34 14.35 4.79
C LYS A 203 17.80 13.03 4.18
N PHE A 204 17.13 12.56 3.12
CA PHE A 204 17.42 11.25 2.54
C PHE A 204 18.53 11.24 1.49
N ALA A 205 18.92 12.39 0.95
CA ALA A 205 20.14 12.53 0.15
C ALA A 205 21.40 12.26 1.00
N PHE A 206 21.41 12.73 2.25
CA PHE A 206 22.55 12.64 3.16
C PHE A 206 22.33 11.63 4.30
N TRP A 207 21.26 10.85 4.27
CA TRP A 207 21.02 9.83 5.27
C TRP A 207 22.15 8.78 5.24
N PRO A 208 22.74 8.41 6.39
CA PRO A 208 23.88 7.50 6.45
C PRO A 208 23.44 6.04 6.31
N TRP A 209 22.87 5.67 5.18
CA TRP A 209 22.49 4.30 4.85
C TRP A 209 23.69 3.34 5.04
N PRO A 210 23.52 2.15 5.64
CA PRO A 210 22.26 1.49 5.98
C PRO A 210 21.78 1.77 7.42
N ARG A 211 22.07 2.93 8.03
CA ARG A 211 21.41 3.31 9.29
C ARG A 211 19.90 3.27 9.10
N PRO A 212 19.12 2.59 9.96
CA PRO A 212 17.68 2.51 9.74
C PRO A 212 16.94 3.81 10.01
N VAL A 213 15.85 4.02 9.29
CA VAL A 213 14.86 5.06 9.59
C VAL A 213 13.81 4.51 10.54
N GLU A 214 13.55 5.24 11.62
CA GLU A 214 12.62 4.88 12.71
C GLU A 214 11.78 6.10 13.06
N LEU A 215 10.46 5.92 13.15
CA LEU A 215 9.61 6.96 13.75
C LEU A 215 9.81 6.99 15.26
N GLN A 216 9.75 8.18 15.84
CA GLN A 216 9.80 8.33 17.28
C GLN A 216 8.41 8.03 17.86
N ASP A 217 8.35 7.08 18.77
CA ASP A 217 7.17 6.77 19.57
C ASP A 217 7.61 6.53 21.02
N GLU A 218 7.16 7.38 21.93
CA GLU A 218 7.47 7.30 23.36
C GLU A 218 6.91 6.03 24.02
N THR A 219 5.94 5.36 23.38
CA THR A 219 5.31 4.15 23.91
C THR A 219 6.05 2.86 23.56
N LEU A 220 7.04 2.91 22.67
CA LEU A 220 7.86 1.75 22.30
C LEU A 220 9.16 1.73 23.11
N HIS A 221 9.50 0.57 23.67
CA HIS A 221 10.76 0.41 24.39
C HIS A 221 11.96 0.52 23.42
N PRO A 222 13.05 1.20 23.83
CA PRO A 222 14.23 1.36 23.00
C PRO A 222 14.90 0.02 22.69
N THR A 223 15.34 -0.13 21.45
CA THR A 223 15.99 -1.35 20.95
C THR A 223 17.35 -1.53 21.61
N LEU A 224 17.45 -2.49 22.55
CA LEU A 224 18.68 -2.77 23.30
C LEU A 224 19.77 -3.44 22.44
N ASN A 225 19.41 -4.10 21.33
CA ASN A 225 20.33 -4.75 20.39
C ASN A 225 19.81 -4.57 18.94
N PRO A 226 20.38 -3.66 18.13
CA PRO A 226 19.99 -3.55 16.74
C PRO A 226 20.44 -4.80 15.97
N THR A 227 19.49 -5.57 15.45
CA THR A 227 19.79 -6.70 14.56
C THR A 227 20.57 -6.20 13.35
N GLU A 228 21.74 -6.79 13.10
CA GLU A 228 22.48 -6.55 11.86
C GLU A 228 21.58 -6.88 10.67
N THR A 229 21.39 -5.91 9.79
CA THR A 229 20.55 -6.05 8.60
C THR A 229 21.41 -5.93 7.35
N ARG A 230 21.16 -6.81 6.38
CA ARG A 230 21.79 -6.77 5.05
C ARG A 230 21.05 -5.87 4.07
N LEU A 231 20.04 -5.12 4.54
CA LEU A 231 19.23 -4.22 3.73
C LEU A 231 20.01 -2.95 3.37
N TYR A 232 19.91 -2.50 2.13
CA TYR A 232 20.51 -1.23 1.67
C TYR A 232 19.83 -0.01 2.28
N MET A 233 18.49 -0.03 2.41
CA MET A 233 17.68 1.03 3.00
C MET A 233 16.71 0.47 4.03
N PRO A 234 17.18 0.14 5.25
CA PRO A 234 16.31 -0.37 6.29
C PRO A 234 15.37 0.72 6.80
N ILE A 235 14.08 0.41 6.81
CA ILE A 235 13.00 1.26 7.31
C ILE A 235 12.22 0.40 8.31
N ARG A 236 12.17 0.82 9.58
CA ARG A 236 11.49 0.05 10.62
C ARG A 236 9.98 0.21 10.54
N LEU A 237 9.26 -0.86 10.87
CA LEU A 237 7.81 -0.79 11.02
C LEU A 237 7.47 0.13 12.20
N PRO A 238 6.48 1.02 12.06
CA PRO A 238 6.24 2.09 13.03
C PRO A 238 5.67 1.59 14.37
N PHE A 239 5.17 0.35 14.42
CA PHE A 239 4.60 -0.31 15.60
C PHE A 239 5.54 -1.36 16.21
N SER A 240 6.76 -1.53 15.69
CA SER A 240 7.69 -2.58 16.10
C SER A 240 9.12 -2.07 16.20
N SER A 241 9.78 -2.32 17.33
CA SER A 241 11.19 -1.95 17.55
C SER A 241 12.19 -2.87 16.83
N TYR A 242 11.73 -4.02 16.33
CA TYR A 242 12.58 -5.11 15.84
C TYR A 242 12.38 -5.45 14.36
N GLU A 243 11.21 -5.14 13.80
CA GLU A 243 10.86 -5.51 12.44
C GLU A 243 11.10 -4.37 11.44
N TYR A 244 11.49 -4.75 10.22
CA TYR A 244 11.68 -3.84 9.11
C TYR A 244 10.61 -4.05 8.04
N CYS A 245 10.28 -3.00 7.30
CA CYS A 245 9.49 -3.13 6.09
C CYS A 245 10.19 -4.08 5.10
N HIS A 246 9.42 -4.99 4.50
CA HIS A 246 9.92 -5.86 3.45
C HIS A 246 10.36 -5.03 2.24
N SER A 247 11.65 -5.11 1.91
CA SER A 247 12.28 -4.33 0.86
C SER A 247 12.97 -5.25 -0.15
N ASN A 248 12.69 -5.02 -1.43
CA ASN A 248 13.36 -5.67 -2.56
C ASN A 248 14.48 -4.79 -3.15
N ILE A 249 14.91 -3.75 -2.43
CA ILE A 249 15.93 -2.82 -2.94
C ILE A 249 17.23 -3.58 -3.20
N THR A 250 17.70 -3.52 -4.44
CA THR A 250 18.96 -4.10 -4.91
C THR A 250 20.07 -3.05 -4.88
N LYS A 251 21.28 -3.45 -5.27
CA LYS A 251 22.41 -2.50 -5.36
C LYS A 251 22.11 -1.38 -6.35
N SER A 252 21.60 -1.71 -7.53
CA SER A 252 21.34 -0.72 -8.59
C SER A 252 20.20 0.22 -8.25
N THR A 253 19.09 -0.31 -7.73
CA THR A 253 17.95 0.53 -7.37
C THR A 253 18.27 1.41 -6.16
N PHE A 254 19.08 0.92 -5.21
CA PHE A 254 19.63 1.75 -4.13
C PHE A 254 20.39 2.97 -4.67
N TYR A 255 21.30 2.78 -5.62
CA TYR A 255 22.03 3.88 -6.24
C TYR A 255 21.09 4.87 -6.91
N LYS A 256 20.13 4.39 -7.69
CA LYS A 256 19.14 5.27 -8.35
C LYS A 256 18.32 6.07 -7.35
N ILE A 257 17.80 5.44 -6.30
CA ILE A 257 17.04 6.13 -5.24
C ILE A 257 17.89 7.24 -4.62
N ARG A 258 19.16 6.96 -4.29
CA ARG A 258 20.07 7.97 -3.72
C ARG A 258 20.35 9.12 -4.70
N THR A 259 20.57 8.81 -5.97
CA THR A 259 20.76 9.83 -7.01
C THR A 259 19.53 10.72 -7.16
N GLU A 260 18.33 10.15 -7.12
CA GLU A 260 17.09 10.92 -7.24
C GLU A 260 16.79 11.74 -5.97
N PHE A 261 17.13 11.27 -4.77
CA PHE A 261 17.09 12.10 -3.56
C PHE A 261 18.06 13.28 -3.65
N LEU A 262 19.30 13.04 -4.08
CA LEU A 262 20.30 14.10 -4.23
C LEU A 262 19.88 15.12 -5.31
N ARG A 263 19.31 14.64 -6.43
CA ARG A 263 18.74 15.50 -7.47
C ARG A 263 17.62 16.36 -6.90
N GLY A 264 16.67 15.77 -6.18
CA GLY A 264 15.60 16.49 -5.50
C GLY A 264 16.16 17.57 -4.57
N HIS A 265 17.16 17.24 -3.76
CA HIS A 265 17.79 18.19 -2.84
C HIS A 265 18.41 19.37 -3.59
N ASN A 266 19.16 19.10 -4.66
CA ASN A 266 19.80 20.15 -5.45
C ASN A 266 18.80 21.09 -6.12
N LEU A 267 17.62 20.59 -6.50
CA LEU A 267 16.55 21.39 -7.10
C LEU A 267 15.75 22.17 -6.04
N THR A 268 15.61 21.66 -4.83
CA THR A 268 14.78 22.28 -3.78
C THR A 268 15.57 23.00 -2.68
N LYS A 269 16.91 23.00 -2.73
CA LYS A 269 17.76 23.62 -1.68
C LYS A 269 17.54 25.13 -1.51
N ASP A 270 17.07 25.79 -2.56
CA ASP A 270 16.72 27.21 -2.55
C ASP A 270 15.38 27.43 -3.26
N LEU A 271 14.30 27.28 -2.49
CA LEU A 271 12.92 27.43 -2.99
C LEU A 271 12.57 28.89 -3.34
N LEU A 272 13.36 29.87 -2.89
CA LEU A 272 13.12 31.29 -3.14
C LEU A 272 13.88 31.80 -4.38
N LYS A 273 14.68 30.94 -5.01
CA LYS A 273 15.39 31.27 -6.24
C LYS A 273 14.37 31.62 -7.34
N PHE A 274 14.62 32.72 -8.05
CA PHE A 274 13.69 33.28 -9.04
C PHE A 274 13.30 32.31 -10.17
N ASP A 275 14.17 31.37 -10.52
CA ASP A 275 13.97 30.36 -11.57
C ASP A 275 13.54 28.99 -11.03
N PHE A 276 13.13 28.90 -9.76
CA PHE A 276 12.63 27.64 -9.19
C PHE A 276 11.30 27.23 -9.83
N ASP A 277 11.22 25.97 -10.26
CA ASP A 277 10.02 25.38 -10.87
C ASP A 277 9.82 23.93 -10.41
N TRP A 278 8.65 23.66 -9.83
CA TRP A 278 8.22 22.32 -9.40
C TRP A 278 8.13 21.32 -10.55
N HIS A 279 7.90 21.78 -11.79
CA HIS A 279 7.92 20.90 -12.95
C HIS A 279 9.26 20.20 -13.13
N ASN A 280 10.37 20.88 -12.83
CA ASN A 280 11.69 20.27 -12.87
C ASN A 280 11.81 19.14 -11.83
N VAL A 281 11.30 19.33 -10.62
CA VAL A 281 11.35 18.29 -9.58
C VAL A 281 10.52 17.07 -9.98
N LEU A 282 9.35 17.29 -10.60
CA LEU A 282 8.32 16.30 -10.90
C LEU A 282 8.34 15.78 -12.35
N GLU A 283 9.33 16.18 -13.15
CA GLU A 283 9.48 15.73 -14.53
C GLU A 283 9.67 14.20 -14.57
N PRO A 284 9.19 13.49 -15.61
CA PRO A 284 9.34 12.05 -15.69
C PRO A 284 10.81 11.67 -15.90
N PHE A 285 11.22 10.49 -15.41
CA PHE A 285 12.57 9.99 -15.61
C PHE A 285 12.85 9.75 -17.11
N PRO A 286 13.91 10.32 -17.69
CA PRO A 286 14.09 10.32 -19.13
C PRO A 286 14.80 9.05 -19.62
N TYR A 287 14.18 7.88 -19.46
CA TYR A 287 14.79 6.57 -19.79
C TYR A 287 15.42 6.53 -21.19
N THR A 288 14.70 6.98 -22.22
CA THR A 288 15.14 6.97 -23.62
C THR A 288 16.32 7.89 -23.90
N LYS A 289 16.53 8.93 -23.09
CA LYS A 289 17.69 9.83 -23.20
C LYS A 289 18.86 9.34 -22.33
N LYS A 290 18.56 8.60 -21.27
CA LYS A 290 19.54 8.17 -20.27
C LYS A 290 20.26 6.89 -20.67
N TYR A 291 19.57 5.98 -21.35
CA TYR A 291 20.08 4.65 -21.69
C TYR A 291 20.02 4.41 -23.20
N ALA A 292 21.08 3.79 -23.73
CA ALA A 292 21.17 3.38 -25.12
C ALA A 292 20.67 1.95 -25.37
N TRP A 293 20.68 1.11 -24.34
CA TRP A 293 20.35 -0.31 -24.42
C TRP A 293 19.22 -0.63 -23.44
N PHE A 294 18.25 -1.43 -23.90
CA PHE A 294 17.10 -1.84 -23.11
C PHE A 294 16.88 -3.33 -23.26
N LEU A 295 16.62 -3.99 -22.14
CA LEU A 295 16.01 -5.33 -22.12
C LEU A 295 14.50 -5.13 -22.00
N LYS A 296 13.74 -5.69 -22.93
CA LYS A 296 12.26 -5.65 -22.91
C LYS A 296 11.71 -7.01 -22.51
N ILE A 297 10.73 -7.02 -21.61
CA ILE A 297 10.00 -8.24 -21.27
C ILE A 297 8.59 -8.09 -21.82
N PHE A 298 8.28 -8.88 -22.85
CA PHE A 298 6.98 -8.88 -23.51
C PHE A 298 6.15 -10.05 -23.00
N LEU A 299 4.95 -9.77 -22.49
CA LEU A 299 3.98 -10.78 -22.07
C LEU A 299 2.70 -10.61 -22.89
N SER A 300 2.16 -11.72 -23.38
CA SER A 300 0.88 -11.76 -24.09
C SER A 300 0.08 -12.97 -23.66
N ALA A 301 -1.25 -12.86 -23.64
CA ALA A 301 -2.15 -13.97 -23.39
C ALA A 301 -3.41 -13.86 -24.25
N SER A 302 -4.14 -14.97 -24.41
CA SER A 302 -5.40 -15.00 -25.15
C SER A 302 -6.54 -14.22 -24.48
N LYS A 303 -6.48 -14.04 -23.16
CA LYS A 303 -7.51 -13.34 -22.36
C LYS A 303 -6.87 -12.36 -21.39
N GLN A 304 -7.61 -11.32 -21.03
CA GLN A 304 -7.16 -10.28 -20.11
C GLN A 304 -6.87 -10.82 -18.69
N ASP A 305 -7.72 -11.70 -18.16
CA ASP A 305 -7.53 -12.27 -16.82
C ASP A 305 -6.26 -13.12 -16.75
N GLU A 306 -6.04 -13.96 -17.78
CA GLU A 306 -4.83 -14.79 -17.93
C GLU A 306 -3.57 -13.91 -18.02
N LEU A 307 -3.64 -12.79 -18.75
CA LEU A 307 -2.55 -11.82 -18.79
C LEU A 307 -2.27 -11.21 -17.42
N GLY A 308 -3.31 -10.90 -16.65
CA GLY A 308 -3.19 -10.40 -15.27
C GLY A 308 -2.43 -11.37 -14.37
N ASP A 309 -2.72 -12.66 -14.46
CA ASP A 309 -2.00 -13.71 -13.73
C ASP A 309 -0.53 -13.79 -14.14
N TRP A 310 -0.24 -13.77 -15.45
CA TRP A 310 1.15 -13.75 -15.95
C TRP A 310 1.93 -12.52 -15.51
N VAL A 311 1.30 -11.35 -15.57
CA VAL A 311 1.87 -10.08 -15.09
C VAL A 311 2.19 -10.18 -13.60
N GLY A 312 1.27 -10.68 -12.78
CA GLY A 312 1.50 -10.90 -11.35
C GLY A 312 2.65 -11.87 -11.09
N TRP A 313 2.69 -12.98 -11.83
CA TRP A 313 3.73 -14.01 -11.72
C TRP A 313 5.13 -13.46 -12.06
N ILE A 314 5.26 -12.67 -13.12
CA ILE A 314 6.51 -12.02 -13.53
C ILE A 314 6.93 -10.95 -12.52
N LYS A 315 6.03 -10.06 -12.11
CA LYS A 315 6.31 -9.02 -11.11
C LYS A 315 6.86 -9.61 -9.80
N SER A 316 6.33 -10.75 -9.36
CA SER A 316 6.81 -11.43 -8.15
C SER A 316 8.27 -11.93 -8.24
N ARG A 317 8.79 -12.11 -9.46
CA ARG A 317 10.15 -12.61 -9.74
C ARG A 317 11.09 -11.55 -10.31
N PHE A 318 10.60 -10.33 -10.55
CA PHE A 318 11.37 -9.24 -11.13
C PHE A 318 12.64 -8.93 -10.34
N CYS A 319 12.54 -8.93 -9.00
CA CYS A 319 13.69 -8.77 -8.10
C CYS A 319 14.78 -9.83 -8.33
N CYS A 320 14.41 -11.10 -8.52
CA CYS A 320 15.36 -12.18 -8.81
C CYS A 320 16.09 -11.95 -10.14
N LEU A 321 15.38 -11.45 -11.16
CA LEU A 321 15.98 -11.08 -12.44
C LEU A 321 16.98 -9.94 -12.27
N LEU A 322 16.65 -8.90 -11.48
CA LEU A 322 17.56 -7.78 -11.22
C LEU A 322 18.87 -8.26 -10.59
N PHE A 323 18.81 -9.13 -9.59
CA PHE A 323 20.03 -9.69 -9.00
C PHE A 323 20.91 -10.42 -10.03
N LYS A 324 20.30 -11.21 -10.93
CA LYS A 324 21.03 -11.91 -11.99
C LYS A 324 21.63 -10.95 -13.01
N LEU A 325 20.93 -9.87 -13.35
CA LEU A 325 21.46 -8.84 -14.25
C LEU A 325 22.62 -8.07 -13.61
N GLU A 326 22.53 -7.77 -12.31
CA GLU A 326 23.61 -7.13 -11.56
C GLU A 326 24.88 -7.99 -11.51
N GLU A 327 24.73 -9.31 -11.35
CA GLU A 327 25.86 -10.26 -11.39
C GLU A 327 26.58 -10.28 -12.74
N VAL A 328 25.84 -10.16 -13.85
CA VAL A 328 26.39 -10.30 -15.21
C VAL A 328 26.85 -8.96 -15.81
N GLN A 329 26.07 -7.89 -15.62
CA GLN A 329 26.24 -6.60 -16.30
C GLN A 329 26.60 -5.45 -15.33
N GLY A 330 26.64 -5.72 -14.03
CA GLY A 330 26.98 -4.73 -13.00
C GLY A 330 25.77 -3.94 -12.49
N LEU A 331 25.36 -2.88 -13.19
CA LEU A 331 24.23 -2.05 -12.78
C LEU A 331 23.10 -2.10 -13.81
N CYS A 332 21.86 -2.24 -13.34
CA CYS A 332 20.66 -2.19 -14.16
C CYS A 332 19.62 -1.22 -13.59
N ASP A 333 18.87 -0.53 -14.43
CA ASP A 333 17.80 0.36 -13.99
C ASP A 333 16.43 -0.17 -14.46
N PRO A 334 15.65 -0.83 -13.59
CA PRO A 334 14.32 -1.27 -13.94
C PRO A 334 13.39 -0.06 -14.16
N ASN A 335 12.60 -0.11 -15.22
CA ASN A 335 11.50 0.81 -15.42
C ASN A 335 10.24 0.22 -14.74
N PRO A 336 9.65 0.89 -13.73
CA PRO A 336 8.45 0.39 -13.08
C PRO A 336 7.17 0.63 -13.89
N ALA A 337 7.25 1.31 -15.04
CA ALA A 337 6.09 1.57 -15.88
C ALA A 337 5.77 0.38 -16.80
N GLU A 338 4.48 0.09 -16.95
CA GLU A 338 3.96 -0.88 -17.90
C GLU A 338 3.52 -0.17 -19.18
N TYR A 339 3.78 -0.80 -20.32
CA TYR A 339 3.41 -0.29 -21.63
C TYR A 339 2.48 -1.26 -22.34
N ILE A 340 1.52 -0.69 -23.07
CA ILE A 340 0.66 -1.40 -24.01
C ILE A 340 0.94 -0.80 -25.39
N ASP A 341 1.26 -1.67 -26.35
CA ASP A 341 1.39 -1.36 -27.77
C ASP A 341 0.01 -1.45 -28.44
N VAL A 342 -0.52 -0.29 -28.82
CA VAL A 342 -1.85 -0.17 -29.46
C VAL A 342 -1.96 -0.90 -30.81
N ASN A 343 -0.85 -1.35 -31.39
CA ASN A 343 -0.84 -2.06 -32.67
C ASN A 343 -0.98 -3.59 -32.52
N ILE A 344 -0.97 -4.11 -31.30
CA ILE A 344 -1.10 -5.54 -31.03
C ILE A 344 -2.53 -5.82 -30.58
N ALA A 345 -3.21 -6.72 -31.30
CA ALA A 345 -4.61 -7.05 -31.06
C ALA A 345 -4.80 -7.92 -29.79
N ASP A 346 -3.84 -8.79 -29.51
CA ASP A 346 -3.90 -9.66 -28.33
C ASP A 346 -3.60 -8.86 -27.05
N PRO A 347 -4.26 -9.19 -25.92
CA PRO A 347 -3.89 -8.68 -24.60
C PRO A 347 -2.40 -8.88 -24.32
N HIS A 348 -1.69 -7.79 -24.02
CA HIS A 348 -0.26 -7.83 -23.72
C HIS A 348 0.18 -6.70 -22.80
N VAL A 349 1.34 -6.90 -22.16
CA VAL A 349 2.04 -5.91 -21.33
C VAL A 349 3.53 -6.00 -21.60
N ILE A 350 4.18 -4.85 -21.66
CA ILE A 350 5.64 -4.71 -21.84
C ILE A 350 6.24 -4.04 -20.60
N PHE A 351 7.31 -4.63 -20.08
CA PHE A 351 8.19 -4.05 -19.06
C PHE A 351 9.51 -3.60 -19.65
#